data_AF-A0A352C5S5-F1
#
_entry.id   AF-A0A352C5S5-F1
#
_cell.length_a   1.000
_cell.length_b   1.000
_cell.length_c   1.000
_cell.angle_alpha   90.00
_cell.angle_beta   90.00
_cell.angle_gamma   90.00
#
_symmetry.space_group_name_H-M   'P 1'
#
loop_
_entity.id
_entity.type
_entity.pdbx_description
1 polymer ?
#
loop_
_entity_poly.entity_id
_entity_poly.type
_entity_poly.pdbx_seq_one_letter_code
_entity_poly.pdbx_strand_id
1 'polypeptide(L)' 'MPTEKMSMRKIKNVLKLKSEGVGNREIARRLNISPGSVSNYLSRAKAAGLVWPLSDEWTEEKIYSLLFPVENNESSY' A
#
# COMPACT_ATOMS: atom_id res chain seq x y z
N MET A 1 12.02 11.44 13.08
CA MET A 1 11.63 11.88 11.72
C MET A 1 10.29 11.21 11.41
N PRO A 2 9.15 11.91 11.35
CA PRO A 2 7.91 11.27 10.96
C PRO A 2 8.01 11.02 9.47
N THR A 3 8.35 9.79 9.06
CA THR A 3 8.18 9.34 7.69
C THR A 3 6.77 9.70 7.31
N GLU A 4 6.61 10.59 6.32
CA GLU A 4 5.33 10.94 5.74
C GLU A 4 4.61 9.63 5.41
N LYS A 5 3.74 9.20 6.33
CA LYS A 5 2.82 8.10 6.12
C LYS A 5 2.03 8.55 4.91
N MET A 6 2.41 8.08 3.72
CA MET A 6 1.47 8.06 2.60
C MET A 6 0.20 7.46 3.19
N SER A 7 -0.84 8.29 3.35
CA SER A 7 -2.00 7.92 4.15
C SER A 7 -2.51 6.60 3.61
N MET A 8 -2.72 5.58 4.44
CA MET A 8 -3.19 4.26 4.02
C MET A 8 -4.42 4.31 3.12
N ARG A 9 -5.20 5.39 3.25
CA ARG A 9 -6.20 5.86 2.27
C ARG A 9 -5.73 5.76 0.81
N LYS A 10 -4.53 6.24 0.46
CA LYS A 10 -3.96 6.16 -0.88
C LYS A 10 -3.76 4.70 -1.31
N ILE A 11 -3.20 3.83 -0.47
CA ILE A 11 -2.98 2.40 -0.81
C ILE A 11 -4.31 1.69 -1.00
N LYS A 12 -5.27 1.89 -0.09
CA LYS A 12 -6.64 1.37 -0.23
C LYS A 12 -7.29 1.89 -1.52
N ASN A 13 -7.12 3.17 -1.86
CA ASN A 13 -7.63 3.74 -3.10
C ASN A 13 -6.92 3.17 -4.35
N VAL A 14 -5.60 2.90 -4.31
CA VAL A 14 -4.89 2.21 -5.41
C VAL A 14 -5.52 0.86 -5.66
N LEU A 15 -5.71 0.07 -4.60
CA LEU A 15 -6.29 -1.27 -4.66
C LEU A 15 -7.74 -1.24 -5.15
N LYS A 16 -8.55 -0.31 -4.65
CA LYS A 16 -9.92 -0.06 -5.09
C LYS A 16 -9.99 0.28 -6.59
N LEU A 17 -9.26 1.31 -7.03
CA LEU A 17 -9.26 1.73 -8.43
C LEU A 17 -8.74 0.61 -9.35
N LYS A 18 -7.76 -0.17 -8.89
CA LYS A 18 -7.26 -1.31 -9.66
C LYS A 18 -8.33 -2.40 -9.82
N SER A 19 -9.12 -2.67 -8.78
CA SER A 19 -10.26 -3.61 -8.86
C SER A 19 -11.37 -3.12 -9.77
N GLU A 20 -11.55 -1.80 -9.90
CA GLU A 20 -12.47 -1.16 -10.86
C GLU A 20 -11.96 -1.21 -12.31
N GLY A 21 -10.79 -1.79 -12.57
CA GLY A 21 -10.19 -1.90 -13.91
C GLY A 21 -9.40 -0.66 -14.35
N VAL A 22 -9.14 0.29 -13.45
CA VAL A 22 -8.40 1.52 -13.78
C VAL A 22 -6.91 1.22 -14.03
N GLY A 23 -6.35 1.82 -15.08
CA GLY A 23 -4.93 1.67 -15.42
C GLY A 23 -4.00 2.35 -14.42
N ASN A 24 -2.81 1.79 -14.20
CA ASN A 24 -1.86 2.27 -13.18
C ASN A 24 -1.48 3.76 -13.34
N ARG A 25 -1.41 4.27 -14.58
CA ARG A 25 -1.13 5.70 -14.87
C ARG A 25 -2.25 6.62 -14.43
N GLU A 26 -3.50 6.18 -14.57
CA GLU A 26 -4.66 6.96 -14.16
C GLU A 26 -4.81 6.94 -12.63
N ILE A 27 -4.52 5.81 -11.98
CA ILE A 27 -4.43 5.71 -10.52
C ILE A 27 -3.38 6.68 -9.97
N ALA A 28 -2.18 6.69 -10.58
CA ALA A 28 -1.09 7.60 -10.24
C ALA A 28 -1.53 9.08 -10.30
N ARG A 29 -2.22 9.46 -11.38
CA ARG A 29 -2.78 10.80 -11.57
C ARG A 29 -3.84 11.14 -10.50
N ARG A 30 -4.79 10.24 -10.24
CA ARG A 30 -5.87 10.47 -9.26
C ARG A 30 -5.37 10.62 -7.82
N LEU A 31 -4.32 9.89 -7.46
CA LEU A 31 -3.75 9.90 -6.10
C LEU A 31 -2.56 10.84 -5.93
N ASN A 32 -2.19 11.53 -7.02
CA ASN A 32 -1.03 12.41 -7.12
C ASN A 32 0.26 11.73 -6.61
N ILE A 33 0.55 10.53 -7.14
CA ILE A 33 1.72 9.73 -6.80
C ILE A 33 2.41 9.22 -8.06
N SER A 34 3.70 8.90 -7.96
CA SER A 34 4.46 8.39 -9.10
C SER A 34 3.94 7.02 -9.56
N PRO A 35 3.84 6.75 -10.88
CA PRO A 35 3.44 5.44 -11.41
C PRO A 35 4.35 4.29 -10.94
N GLY A 36 5.63 4.57 -10.67
CA GLY A 36 6.56 3.63 -10.07
C GLY A 36 6.16 3.23 -8.65
N SER A 37 5.71 4.18 -7.84
CA SER A 37 5.17 3.92 -6.50
C SER A 37 3.92 3.07 -6.58
N VAL A 38 2.97 3.38 -7.47
CA VAL A 38 1.75 2.56 -7.70
C VAL A 38 2.13 1.12 -8.01
N SER A 39 3.07 0.92 -8.93
CA SER A 39 3.50 -0.42 -9.34
C SER A 39 4.17 -1.17 -8.19
N ASN A 40 5.04 -0.51 -7.42
CA ASN A 40 5.66 -1.09 -6.22
C ASN A 40 4.61 -1.49 -5.18
N TYR A 41 3.63 -0.63 -4.91
CA TYR A 41 2.53 -0.92 -3.99
C TYR A 41 1.67 -2.10 -4.46
N LEU A 42 1.30 -2.14 -5.75
CA LEU A 42 0.53 -3.24 -6.31
C LEU A 42 1.31 -4.56 -6.24
N SER A 43 2.60 -4.54 -6.54
CA SER A 43 3.47 -5.72 -6.44
C SER A 43 3.57 -6.20 -4.99
N ARG A 44 3.78 -5.29 -4.03
CA ARG A 44 3.86 -5.64 -2.61
C ARG A 44 2.52 -6.11 -2.07
N ALA A 45 1.41 -5.47 -2.42
CA ALA A 45 0.08 -5.90 -2.05
C ALA A 45 -0.23 -7.30 -2.61
N LYS A 46 0.16 -7.57 -3.86
CA LYS A 46 0.04 -8.91 -4.46
C LYS A 46 0.91 -9.95 -3.75
N ALA A 47 2.15 -9.62 -3.42
CA ALA A 47 3.04 -10.49 -2.65
C ALA A 47 2.51 -10.78 -1.24
N ALA A 48 1.85 -9.77 -0.65
CA ALA A 48 1.17 -9.83 0.64
C ALA A 48 -0.18 -10.57 0.59
N GLY A 49 -0.68 -10.95 -0.59
CA GLY A 49 -2.04 -11.48 -0.74
C GLY A 49 -3.15 -10.47 -0.42
N LEU A 50 -2.82 -9.18 -0.37
CA LEU A 50 -3.77 -8.09 -0.14
C LEU A 50 -4.53 -7.80 -1.43
N VAL A 51 -5.79 -8.21 -1.48
CA VAL A 51 -6.71 -7.99 -2.60
C VAL A 51 -7.86 -7.10 -2.12
N TRP A 52 -8.34 -6.22 -2.99
CA TRP A 52 -9.57 -5.45 -2.72
C TRP A 52 -10.80 -6.32 -2.97
N PRO A 53 -11.85 -6.27 -2.13
CA PRO A 53 -12.03 -5.40 -0.97
C PRO A 53 -11.20 -5.82 0.25
N LEU A 54 -10.45 -4.87 0.82
CA LEU A 54 -9.79 -5.11 2.11
C LEU A 54 -10.87 -5.07 3.19
N SER A 55 -11.14 -6.21 3.81
CA SER A 55 -11.95 -6.32 5.03
C SER A 55 -11.46 -5.32 6.09
N ASP A 56 -12.35 -4.79 6.93
CA ASP A 56 -11.99 -3.91 8.06
C ASP A 56 -11.03 -4.57 9.07
N GLU A 57 -10.89 -5.90 9.00
CA GLU A 57 -9.88 -6.67 9.71
C GLU A 57 -8.43 -6.31 9.32
N TRP A 58 -8.25 -5.71 8.12
CA TRP A 58 -6.97 -5.17 7.67
C TRP A 58 -6.78 -3.76 8.22
N THR A 59 -6.29 -3.72 9.47
CA THR A 59 -5.85 -2.50 10.15
C THR A 59 -4.62 -1.91 9.45
N GLU A 60 -4.48 -0.58 9.51
CA GLU A 60 -3.37 0.16 8.91
C GLU A 60 -1.99 -0.41 9.31
N GLU A 61 -1.85 -0.84 10.56
CA GLU A 61 -0.61 -1.43 11.10
C GLU A 61 -0.26 -2.77 10.45
N LYS A 62 -1.25 -3.66 10.25
CA LYS A 62 -1.04 -4.97 9.61
C LYS A 62 -0.62 -4.82 8.15
N ILE A 63 -1.29 -3.91 7.43
CA ILE A 63 -0.94 -3.62 6.04
C ILE A 63 0.46 -3.00 5.96
N TYR A 64 0.77 -2.03 6.83
CA TYR A 64 2.09 -1.40 6.87
C TYR A 64 3.17 -2.44 7.17
N SER A 65 2.97 -3.29 8.18
CA SER A 65 3.91 -4.33 8.57
C SER A 65 4.15 -5.37 7.46
N LEU A 66 3.13 -5.70 6.66
CA LEU A 66 3.31 -6.58 5.50
C LEU A 66 4.01 -5.89 4.32
N LEU A 67 3.69 -4.62 4.04
CA LEU A 67 4.26 -3.88 2.91
C LEU A 67 5.67 -3.37 3.20
N PHE A 68 5.92 -3.03 4.46
CA PHE A 68 7.16 -2.53 5.02
C PHE A 68 7.40 -3.33 6.30
N PRO A 69 7.88 -4.58 6.18
CA PRO A 69 8.48 -5.22 7.33
C PRO A 69 9.57 -4.26 7.78
N VAL A 70 9.35 -3.63 8.93
CA VAL A 70 10.41 -2.94 9.64
C VAL A 70 11.54 -3.96 9.67
N GLU A 71 12.70 -3.58 9.15
CA GLU A 71 13.95 -4.24 9.47
C GLU A 71 14.03 -4.16 11.01
N ASN A 72 13.43 -5.15 11.68
CA ASN A 72 13.69 -5.49 13.05
C ASN A 72 15.12 -6.01 13.02
N ASN A 73 16.07 -5.08 12.94
CA ASN A 73 17.36 -5.35 13.49
C ASN A 73 17.10 -5.50 14.98
N GLU A 74 17.34 -6.71 15.46
CA GLU A 74 17.45 -7.02 16.88
C GLU A 74 18.16 -5.88 17.60
N SER A 75 17.45 -5.19 18.48
CA SER A 75 18.10 -4.60 19.63
C SER A 75 17.27 -4.99 20.82
N SER A 76 17.50 -6.23 21.24
CA SER A 76 17.43 -6.60 22.65
C SER A 76 18.01 -5.46 23.49
N TYR A 77 17.21 -4.87 24.38
CA TYR A 77 17.66 -4.30 25.65
C TYR A 77 16.48 -4.13 26.60
#